data_AF-A0A523YCE7-F1
#
_entry.id   AF-A0A523YCE7-F1
#
_cell.length_a   1.000
_cell.length_b   1.000
_cell.length_c   1.000
_cell.angle_alpha   90.00
_cell.angle_beta   90.00
_cell.angle_gamma   90.00
#
_symmetry.space_group_name_H-M   'P 1'
#
loop_
_entity.id
_entity.type
_entity.pdbx_description
1 polymer ?
#
loop_
_entity_poly.entity_id
_entity_poly.type
_entity_poly.pdbx_seq_one_letter_code
_entity_poly.pdbx_strand_id
1 'polypeptide(L)'
;MRKEFSFEGSVYSSNKATFKTILRKHGFVWKGKLGDFIWLGNDEKVIAEFERDPERNVTLSATLIWSGKKRTDFLKELEKWAEDVGGKKAEGKSRAPSQDKRIQQELKFWDKLNKPDKERLRAEGRPNDWIKKDLREWRKKRNQKRKELIERYG
;
A
#
# COMPACT_ATOMS: atom_id res chain seq x y z
N MET A 1 -16.58 4.58 9.84
CA MET A 1 -16.99 4.61 8.42
C MET A 1 -15.77 4.63 7.53
N ARG A 2 -15.88 4.09 6.32
CA ARG A 2 -14.80 4.08 5.32
C ARG A 2 -15.39 4.44 3.96
N LYS A 3 -14.71 5.31 3.22
CA LYS A 3 -15.07 5.69 1.85
C LYS A 3 -13.87 5.56 0.93
N GLU A 4 -14.09 5.09 -0.29
CA GLU A 4 -13.04 4.86 -1.27
C GLU A 4 -13.32 5.67 -2.53
N PHE A 5 -12.28 6.33 -3.02
CA PHE A 5 -12.29 7.15 -4.22
C PHE A 5 -11.21 6.65 -5.15
N SER A 6 -11.60 6.17 -6.32
CA SER A 6 -10.68 5.63 -7.33
C SER A 6 -10.56 6.58 -8.50
N PHE A 7 -9.34 6.79 -8.97
CA PHE A 7 -9.00 7.72 -10.04
C PHE A 7 -8.11 7.02 -11.06
N GLU A 8 -8.22 7.45 -12.31
CA GLU A 8 -7.18 7.18 -13.30
C GLU A 8 -5.88 7.88 -12.88
N GLY A 9 -4.74 7.23 -13.09
CA GLY A 9 -3.46 7.75 -12.60
C GLY A 9 -3.05 9.07 -13.25
N SER A 10 -3.44 9.31 -14.50
CA SER A 10 -3.28 10.58 -15.22
C SER A 10 -4.07 11.71 -14.53
N VAL A 11 -5.36 11.48 -14.32
CA VAL A 11 -6.31 12.39 -13.65
C VAL A 11 -5.85 12.74 -12.24
N TYR A 12 -5.46 11.75 -11.44
CA TYR A 12 -4.93 11.99 -10.10
C TYR A 12 -3.63 12.81 -10.15
N SER A 13 -2.71 12.46 -11.04
CA SER A 13 -1.40 13.10 -11.11
C SER A 13 -1.49 14.58 -11.46
N SER A 14 -2.42 14.97 -12.35
CA SER A 14 -2.69 16.36 -12.70
C SER A 14 -3.35 17.14 -11.56
N ASN A 15 -4.17 16.48 -10.73
CA ASN A 15 -4.95 17.13 -9.66
C ASN A 15 -4.37 16.95 -8.24
N LYS A 16 -3.21 16.29 -8.10
CA LYS A 16 -2.60 15.99 -6.79
C LYS A 16 -2.25 17.23 -5.97
N ALA A 17 -2.00 18.37 -6.62
CA ALA A 17 -1.69 19.63 -5.94
C ALA A 17 -2.90 20.12 -5.14
N THR A 18 -4.08 20.12 -5.78
CA THR A 18 -5.36 20.47 -5.15
C THR A 18 -5.66 19.55 -3.97
N PHE A 19 -5.47 18.24 -4.13
CA PHE A 19 -5.62 17.28 -3.03
C PHE A 19 -4.74 17.60 -1.82
N LYS A 20 -3.45 17.94 -2.04
CA LYS A 20 -2.54 18.35 -0.97
C LYS A 20 -2.98 19.64 -0.28
N THR A 21 -3.53 20.59 -1.03
CA THR A 21 -4.11 21.83 -0.48
C THR A 21 -5.30 21.51 0.43
N ILE A 22 -6.21 20.62 0.03
CA ILE A 22 -7.34 20.18 0.86
C ILE A 22 -6.83 19.52 2.15
N LEU A 23 -5.86 18.61 2.07
CA LEU A 23 -5.27 17.99 3.27
C LEU A 23 -4.70 19.03 4.24
N ARG A 24 -3.92 19.99 3.72
CA ARG A 24 -3.30 21.04 4.55
C ARG A 24 -4.35 21.95 5.20
N LYS A 25 -5.39 22.33 4.46
CA LYS A 25 -6.51 23.14 4.94
C LYS A 25 -7.22 22.50 6.14
N HIS A 26 -7.36 21.18 6.12
CA HIS A 26 -8.01 20.41 7.19
C HIS A 26 -7.02 19.88 8.26
N GLY A 27 -5.77 20.34 8.25
CA GLY A 27 -4.78 19.99 9.28
C GLY A 27 -4.27 18.54 9.23
N PHE A 28 -4.41 17.86 8.09
CA PHE A 28 -3.88 16.51 7.94
C PHE A 28 -2.35 16.50 7.92
N VAL A 29 -1.75 15.67 8.78
CA VAL A 29 -0.30 15.51 8.87
C VAL A 29 0.11 14.21 8.19
N TRP A 30 1.12 14.30 7.34
CA TRP A 30 1.71 13.10 6.73
C TRP A 30 2.46 12.28 7.79
N LYS A 31 2.12 10.99 7.89
CA LYS A 31 2.74 10.02 8.81
C LYS A 31 3.22 8.75 8.10
N GLY A 32 3.27 8.81 6.77
CA GLY A 32 3.68 7.70 5.92
C GLY A 32 5.18 7.39 5.94
N LYS A 33 5.54 6.19 5.44
CA LYS A 33 6.91 5.83 5.03
C LYS A 33 7.00 5.82 3.50
N LEU A 34 8.20 5.74 2.92
CA LEU A 34 8.37 5.53 1.48
C LEU A 34 7.62 4.24 1.07
N GLY A 35 6.46 4.38 0.41
CA GLY A 35 5.56 3.28 0.03
C GLY A 35 4.21 3.24 0.74
N ASP A 36 4.06 3.92 1.88
CA ASP A 36 2.80 4.02 2.63
C ASP A 36 2.35 5.48 2.66
N PHE A 37 1.40 5.86 1.82
CA PHE A 37 0.90 7.24 1.75
C PHE A 37 -0.24 7.44 2.74
N ILE A 38 0.10 7.80 3.97
CA ILE A 38 -0.84 7.94 5.07
C ILE A 38 -0.84 9.37 5.61
N TRP A 39 -2.04 9.95 5.70
CA TRP A 39 -2.29 11.21 6.38
C TRP A 39 -3.26 11.00 7.54
N LEU A 40 -2.92 11.59 8.68
CA LEU A 40 -3.75 11.56 9.88
C LEU A 40 -4.27 12.97 10.18
N GLY A 41 -5.59 13.08 10.34
CA GLY A 41 -6.25 14.21 10.98
C GLY A 41 -6.60 13.87 12.43
N ASN A 42 -7.43 14.70 13.06
CA ASN A 42 -7.79 14.54 14.48
C ASN A 42 -8.60 13.26 14.75
N ASP A 43 -9.65 13.01 13.97
CA ASP A 43 -10.56 11.85 14.11
C ASP A 43 -10.71 11.02 12.83
N GLU A 44 -9.82 11.27 11.86
CA GLU A 44 -9.91 10.75 10.51
C GLU A 44 -8.54 10.47 9.92
N LYS A 45 -8.50 9.56 8.95
CA LYS A 45 -7.31 9.07 8.29
C LYS A 45 -7.57 8.96 6.80
N VAL A 46 -6.59 9.35 6.01
CA VAL A 46 -6.57 9.13 4.56
C VAL A 46 -5.37 8.26 4.21
N ILE A 47 -5.62 7.23 3.41
CA ILE A 47 -4.58 6.36 2.84
C ILE A 47 -4.67 6.50 1.33
N ALA A 48 -3.56 6.80 0.67
CA ALA A 48 -3.48 6.68 -0.78
C ALA A 48 -2.77 5.39 -1.17
N GLU A 49 -3.32 4.72 -2.17
CA GLU A 49 -2.76 3.56 -2.81
C GLU A 49 -2.55 3.89 -4.29
N PHE A 50 -1.37 3.60 -4.80
CA PHE A 50 -1.02 3.86 -6.19
C PHE A 50 -0.66 2.55 -6.85
N GLU A 51 -1.27 2.31 -7.99
CA GLU A 51 -0.85 1.28 -8.94
C GLU A 51 0.08 1.95 -9.94
N ARG A 52 1.31 1.45 -10.05
CA ARG A 52 2.33 2.03 -10.93
C ARG A 52 2.83 0.96 -11.89
N ASP A 53 3.03 1.37 -13.13
CA ASP A 53 3.76 0.58 -14.11
C ASP A 53 5.27 0.77 -13.85
N PRO A 54 6.00 -0.30 -13.46
CA PRO A 54 7.42 -0.20 -13.16
C PRO A 54 8.29 0.03 -14.40
N GLU A 55 7.84 -0.36 -15.60
CA GLU A 55 8.60 -0.22 -16.84
C GLU A 55 8.48 1.21 -17.39
N ARG A 56 7.30 1.80 -17.26
CA ARG A 56 7.00 3.15 -17.77
C ARG A 56 7.11 4.23 -16.70
N ASN A 57 7.32 3.86 -15.44
CA ASN A 57 7.36 4.75 -14.28
C ASN A 57 6.10 5.64 -14.10
N VAL A 58 4.97 5.26 -14.73
CA VAL A 58 3.71 6.00 -14.68
C VAL A 58 2.77 5.46 -13.60
N THR A 59 1.88 6.31 -13.09
CA THR A 59 0.78 5.88 -12.24
C THR A 59 -0.37 5.43 -13.14
N LEU A 60 -0.82 4.18 -13.00
CA LEU A 60 -1.95 3.62 -13.75
C LEU A 60 -3.28 3.99 -13.06
N SER A 61 -3.32 3.84 -11.73
CA SER A 61 -4.50 4.15 -10.94
C SER A 61 -4.11 4.70 -9.57
N ALA A 62 -4.98 5.54 -9.01
CA ALA A 62 -4.84 6.05 -7.65
C ALA A 62 -6.13 5.77 -6.88
N THR A 63 -6.01 5.22 -5.69
CA THR A 63 -7.14 4.98 -4.79
C THR A 63 -6.90 5.71 -3.48
N LEU A 64 -7.83 6.60 -3.11
CA LEU A 64 -7.84 7.27 -1.81
C LEU A 64 -8.88 6.60 -0.92
N ILE A 65 -8.45 6.19 0.26
CA ILE A 65 -9.26 5.54 1.27
C ILE A 65 -9.36 6.49 2.45
N TRP A 66 -10.54 7.05 2.67
CA TRP A 66 -10.85 7.81 3.87
C TRP A 66 -11.46 6.89 4.93
N SER A 67 -11.04 7.07 6.19
CA SER A 67 -11.60 6.37 7.35
C SER A 67 -11.80 7.37 8.49
N GLY A 68 -13.01 7.41 9.03
CA GLY A 68 -13.35 8.32 10.14
C GLY A 68 -14.57 7.86 10.91
N LYS A 69 -14.74 8.39 12.12
CA LYS A 69 -15.88 8.06 12.99
C LYS A 69 -17.18 8.72 12.52
N LYS A 70 -17.10 9.95 12.02
CA LYS A 70 -18.23 10.79 11.59
C LYS A 70 -17.97 11.40 10.20
N ARG A 71 -19.02 11.86 9.52
CA ARG A 71 -18.89 12.60 8.26
C ARG A 71 -18.36 14.00 8.57
N THR A 72 -17.10 14.26 8.25
CA THR A 72 -16.40 15.52 8.47
C THR A 72 -16.53 16.47 7.28
N ASP A 73 -16.22 17.75 7.48
CA ASP A 73 -16.17 18.72 6.38
C ASP A 73 -15.03 18.39 5.40
N PHE A 74 -13.93 17.83 5.89
CA PHE A 74 -12.91 17.22 5.03
C PHE A 74 -13.50 16.17 4.11
N LEU A 75 -14.31 15.24 4.63
CA LEU A 75 -14.91 14.21 3.79
C LEU A 75 -15.83 14.80 2.72
N LYS A 76 -16.62 15.82 3.05
CA LYS A 76 -17.49 16.50 2.06
C LYS A 76 -16.66 17.18 0.97
N GLU A 77 -15.59 17.87 1.35
CA GLU A 77 -14.69 18.54 0.40
C GLU A 77 -13.90 17.53 -0.46
N LEU A 78 -13.50 16.39 0.13
CA LEU A 78 -12.88 15.29 -0.59
C LEU A 78 -13.86 14.62 -1.57
N GLU A 79 -15.13 14.41 -1.17
CA GLU A 79 -16.18 13.88 -2.05
C GLU A 79 -16.40 14.81 -3.24
N LYS A 80 -16.58 16.11 -2.99
CA LYS A 80 -16.77 17.11 -4.04
C LYS A 80 -15.58 17.18 -4.98
N TRP A 81 -14.37 17.28 -4.44
CA TRP A 81 -13.16 17.27 -5.25
C TRP A 81 -13.04 15.98 -6.07
N ALA A 82 -13.36 14.82 -5.48
CA ALA A 82 -13.32 13.55 -6.19
C ALA A 82 -14.31 13.53 -7.36
N GLU A 83 -15.51 14.08 -7.19
CA GLU A 83 -16.51 14.23 -8.24
C GLU A 83 -16.06 15.20 -9.34
N ASP A 84 -15.54 16.37 -8.96
CA ASP A 84 -15.06 17.41 -9.89
C ASP A 84 -13.93 16.90 -10.80
N VAL A 85 -13.06 16.02 -10.30
CA VAL A 85 -11.96 15.43 -11.09
C VAL A 85 -12.37 14.15 -11.83
N GLY A 86 -13.62 13.68 -11.70
CA GLY A 86 -14.09 12.46 -12.37
C GLY A 86 -13.68 11.14 -11.67
N GLY A 87 -13.44 11.18 -10.36
CA GLY A 87 -13.18 10.02 -9.53
C GLY A 87 -14.41 9.13 -9.35
N LYS A 88 -14.22 7.82 -9.43
CA LYS A 88 -15.26 6.83 -9.13
C LYS A 88 -15.34 6.64 -7.61
N LYS A 89 -16.46 7.06 -7.02
CA LYS A 89 -16.78 6.84 -5.61
C LYS A 89 -17.35 5.43 -5.41
N ALA A 90 -16.69 4.62 -4.59
CA ALA A 90 -17.20 3.33 -4.17
C ALA A 90 -17.60 3.41 -2.68
N GLU A 91 -18.90 3.35 -2.40
CA GLU A 91 -19.40 3.18 -1.04
C GLU A 91 -19.40 1.69 -0.68
N GLY A 92 -18.40 1.28 0.11
CA GLY A 92 -18.53 0.10 0.97
C GLY A 92 -18.65 -1.27 0.28
N LYS A 93 -17.65 -1.67 -0.50
CA LYS A 93 -17.13 -3.06 -0.47
C LYS A 93 -15.62 -2.96 -0.67
N SER A 94 -14.85 -3.34 0.37
CA SER A 94 -13.38 -3.31 0.36
C SER A 94 -12.87 -3.76 -1.00
N ARG A 95 -12.27 -2.84 -1.77
CA ARG A 95 -11.55 -3.27 -2.96
C ARG A 95 -10.49 -4.26 -2.49
N ALA A 96 -10.45 -5.41 -3.15
CA ALA A 96 -9.42 -6.42 -2.94
C ALA A 96 -8.06 -5.71 -2.85
N PRO A 97 -7.20 -6.01 -1.85
CA PRO A 97 -5.87 -5.43 -1.82
C PRO A 97 -5.21 -5.64 -3.19
N SER A 98 -4.53 -4.60 -3.70
CA SER A 98 -3.86 -4.68 -4.99
C SER A 98 -3.05 -5.97 -5.10
N GLN A 99 -2.90 -6.48 -6.32
CA GLN A 99 -2.17 -7.73 -6.58
C GLN A 99 -0.84 -7.76 -5.84
N ASP A 100 -0.07 -6.67 -5.92
CA ASP A 100 1.19 -6.49 -5.17
C ASP A 100 1.02 -6.59 -3.66
N LYS A 101 -0.04 -6.01 -3.07
CA LYS A 101 -0.28 -6.09 -1.62
C LYS A 101 -0.66 -7.51 -1.19
N ARG A 102 -1.42 -8.26 -2.00
CA ARG A 102 -1.72 -9.68 -1.75
C ARG A 102 -0.45 -10.51 -1.78
N ILE A 103 0.34 -10.35 -2.84
CA ILE A 103 1.64 -11.02 -2.99
C ILE A 103 2.56 -10.68 -1.81
N GLN A 104 2.63 -9.41 -1.40
CA GLN A 104 3.44 -8.97 -0.26
C GLN A 104 2.96 -9.54 1.08
N GLN A 105 1.65 -9.62 1.31
CA GLN A 105 1.11 -10.22 2.53
C GLN A 105 1.40 -11.72 2.59
N GLU A 106 1.22 -12.42 1.47
CA GLU A 106 1.47 -13.86 1.40
C GLU A 106 2.97 -14.18 1.47
N LEU A 107 3.82 -13.35 0.86
CA LEU A 107 5.27 -13.43 1.06
C LEU A 107 5.68 -13.15 2.50
N LYS A 108 5.06 -12.16 3.17
CA LYS A 108 5.33 -11.90 4.60
C LYS A 108 4.92 -13.07 5.48
N PHE A 109 3.79 -13.70 5.19
CA PHE A 109 3.35 -14.89 5.92
C PHE A 109 4.30 -16.07 5.67
N TRP A 110 4.66 -16.31 4.41
CA TRP A 110 5.62 -17.35 4.03
C TRP A 110 7.00 -17.11 4.65
N ASP A 111 7.47 -15.86 4.68
CA ASP A 111 8.72 -15.45 5.31
C ASP A 111 8.70 -15.76 6.82
N LYS A 112 7.58 -15.56 7.53
CA LYS A 112 7.50 -15.92 8.97
C LYS A 112 7.72 -17.41 9.22
N LEU A 113 7.26 -18.27 8.32
CA LEU A 113 7.35 -19.73 8.48
C LEU A 113 8.68 -20.29 7.97
N ASN A 114 9.26 -19.68 6.92
CA ASN A 114 10.36 -20.27 6.16
C ASN A 114 11.69 -19.52 6.29
N LYS A 115 11.70 -18.30 6.84
CA LYS A 115 12.93 -17.52 6.98
C LYS A 115 13.81 -18.11 8.08
N PRO A 116 15.07 -18.48 7.77
CA PRO A 116 16.01 -18.93 8.78
C PRO A 116 16.30 -17.82 9.79
N ASP A 117 16.14 -18.12 11.08
CA ASP A 117 16.48 -17.21 12.17
C ASP A 117 17.99 -17.26 12.42
N LYS A 118 18.69 -16.19 12.03
CA LYS A 118 20.15 -16.14 12.12
C LYS A 118 20.64 -16.13 13.57
N GLU A 119 19.88 -15.50 14.46
CA GLU A 119 20.30 -15.33 15.85
C GLU A 119 20.12 -16.65 16.60
N ARG A 120 18.99 -17.33 16.36
CA ARG A 120 18.77 -18.68 16.89
C ARG A 120 19.80 -19.68 16.36
N LEU A 121 20.08 -19.68 15.05
CA LEU A 121 21.04 -20.61 14.45
C LEU A 121 22.49 -20.36 14.90
N ARG A 122 22.87 -19.10 15.18
CA ARG A 122 24.18 -18.79 15.79
C ARG A 122 24.24 -19.23 17.24
N ALA A 123 23.17 -19.05 18.01
CA ALA A 123 23.09 -19.50 19.40
C ALA A 123 23.15 -21.03 19.51
N GLU A 124 22.62 -21.76 18.51
CA GLU A 124 22.75 -23.21 18.34
C GLU A 124 24.17 -23.66 17.90
N GLY A 125 25.12 -22.73 17.74
CA GLY A 125 26.51 -23.05 17.40
C GLY A 125 26.76 -23.41 15.94
N ARG A 126 25.82 -23.14 15.02
CA ARG A 126 26.04 -23.44 13.60
C ARG A 126 27.11 -22.54 12.99
N PRO A 127 27.98 -23.08 12.10
CA PRO A 127 28.94 -22.29 11.35
C PRO A 127 28.26 -21.18 10.53
N ASN A 128 28.86 -19.99 10.52
CA ASN A 128 28.33 -18.84 9.79
C ASN A 128 28.16 -19.11 8.29
N ASP A 129 29.00 -19.96 7.68
CA ASP A 129 28.87 -20.32 6.26
C ASP A 129 27.64 -21.17 5.96
N TRP A 130 27.19 -21.98 6.92
CA TRP A 130 25.95 -22.74 6.79
C TRP A 130 24.73 -21.83 6.91
N ILE A 131 24.76 -20.88 7.86
CA ILE A 131 23.71 -19.86 8.00
C ILE A 131 23.62 -18.99 6.73
N LYS A 132 24.75 -18.62 6.14
CA LYS A 132 24.79 -17.89 4.85
C LYS A 132 24.19 -18.72 3.70
N LYS A 133 24.48 -20.02 3.65
CA LYS A 133 23.93 -20.95 2.65
C LYS A 133 22.41 -21.07 2.79
N ASP A 134 21.90 -21.26 4.00
CA ASP A 134 20.47 -21.35 4.30
C ASP A 134 19.73 -20.06 3.91
N LEU A 135 20.33 -18.89 4.16
CA LEU A 135 19.77 -17.60 3.74
C LEU A 135 19.76 -17.42 2.23
N ARG A 136 20.79 -17.91 1.52
CA ARG A 136 20.82 -17.89 0.05
C ARG A 136 19.72 -18.77 -0.54
N GLU A 137 19.55 -19.98 0.00
CA GLU A 137 18.50 -20.91 -0.43
C GLU A 137 17.11 -20.37 -0.11
N TRP A 138 16.91 -19.77 1.07
CA TRP A 138 15.66 -19.07 1.40
C TRP A 138 15.37 -17.92 0.42
N ARG A 139 16.37 -17.10 0.06
CA ARG A 139 16.18 -16.02 -0.93
C ARG A 139 15.78 -16.56 -2.30
N LYS A 140 16.37 -17.66 -2.76
CA LYS A 140 15.98 -18.32 -4.03
C LYS A 140 14.52 -18.78 -3.96
N LYS A 141 14.15 -19.52 -2.92
CA LYS A 141 12.79 -20.00 -2.70
C LYS A 141 11.79 -18.85 -2.58
N ARG A 142 12.16 -17.75 -1.93
CA ARG A 142 11.34 -16.54 -1.82
C ARG A 142 11.07 -15.89 -3.17
N ASN A 143 12.09 -15.80 -4.02
CA ASN A 143 11.94 -15.26 -5.37
C ASN A 143 11.07 -16.15 -6.26
N GLN A 144 11.21 -17.47 -6.13
CA GLN A 144 10.35 -18.44 -6.82
C GLN A 144 8.91 -18.33 -6.33
N LYS A 145 8.70 -18.26 -5.02
CA LYS A 145 7.36 -18.06 -4.44
C LYS A 145 6.74 -16.74 -4.86
N ARG A 146 7.54 -15.67 -4.98
CA ARG A 146 7.07 -14.39 -5.53
C ARG A 146 6.61 -14.54 -6.98
N LYS A 147 7.34 -15.25 -7.84
CA LYS A 147 6.94 -15.51 -9.22
C LYS A 147 5.63 -16.31 -9.29
N GLU A 148 5.51 -17.37 -8.51
CA GLU A 148 4.25 -18.14 -8.40
C GLU A 148 3.07 -17.29 -7.95
N LEU A 149 3.28 -16.39 -6.98
CA LEU A 149 2.22 -15.51 -6.49
C LEU A 149 1.87 -14.43 -7.52
N ILE A 150 2.84 -13.94 -8.31
CA ILE A 150 2.57 -13.04 -9.43
C ILE A 150 1.71 -13.75 -10.48
N GLU A 151 2.05 -14.98 -10.85
CA GLU A 151 1.31 -15.78 -11.83
C GLU A 151 -0.08 -16.21 -11.34
N ARG A 152 -0.22 -16.50 -10.04
CA ARG A 152 -1.50 -16.88 -9.42
C ARG A 152 -2.49 -15.71 -9.32
N TYR A 153 -1.97 -14.49 -9.17
CA TYR A 153 -2.78 -13.30 -8.95
C TYR A 153 -2.80 -12.35 -10.15
N GLY A 154 -2.07 -12.65 -11.23
CA GLY A 154 -2.06 -11.91 -12.51
C GLY A 154 -2.98 -12.57 -13.52
#